data_AF-A0A4Q1JHW3-F1
#
_entry.id   AF-A0A4Q1JHW3-F1
#
_cell.length_a   1.000
_cell.length_b   1.000
_cell.length_c   1.000
_cell.angle_alpha   90.00
_cell.angle_beta   90.00
_cell.angle_gamma   90.00
#
_symmetry.space_group_name_H-M   'P 1'
#
loop_
_entity.id
_entity.type
_entity.pdbx_description
1 polymer ?
#
loop_
_entity_poly.entity_id
_entity_poly.type
_entity_poly.pdbx_seq_one_letter_code
_entity_poly.pdbx_strand_id
1 'polypeptide(L)'
;MRSSALVLFFVLIGFICLGQTKTFYHEFYETASDIHIKKWNINKANLPSAYVQETVDNQNRVIELKFFKNGTLDYTHLCYVSVWIKYEYPDNNTIIEYYLNSKGQENAEFECEMPSRTTFKLSENQKIILSTESKYKIDKSFYIENDFEESQLNEIIKSLESQANTDRVVSYFCKSYYKMNGIYPVSNEFDINDLMFSDVEKAEIEKSLKK
;
A
#
# COMPACT_ATOMS: atom_id res chain seq x y z
N MET A 1 15.64 -7.72 65.12
CA MET A 1 16.72 -7.11 64.31
C MET A 1 16.90 -8.01 63.08
N ARG A 2 16.14 -7.78 62.00
CA ARG A 2 16.55 -7.06 60.77
C ARG A 2 17.91 -7.50 60.20
N SER A 3 17.84 -8.41 59.22
CA SER A 3 18.69 -8.51 58.02
C SER A 3 17.79 -9.18 56.97
N SER A 4 17.10 -8.45 56.08
CA SER A 4 17.62 -7.83 54.86
C SER A 4 18.51 -8.76 54.04
N ALA A 5 17.89 -9.64 53.25
CA ALA A 5 18.50 -10.20 52.04
C ALA A 5 17.46 -10.15 50.92
N LEU A 6 17.64 -9.14 50.09
CA LEU A 6 16.99 -8.85 48.83
C LEU A 6 17.19 -10.05 47.88
N VAL A 7 16.13 -10.77 47.50
CA VAL A 7 16.20 -11.74 46.40
C VAL A 7 15.26 -11.28 45.29
N LEU A 8 15.89 -10.49 44.42
CA LEU A 8 15.68 -10.36 42.98
C LEU A 8 14.32 -10.80 42.44
N PHE A 9 13.48 -9.79 42.21
CA PHE A 9 12.35 -9.79 41.31
C PHE A 9 12.87 -10.12 39.89
N PHE A 10 12.80 -11.40 39.48
CA PHE A 10 12.93 -11.76 38.07
C PHE A 10 11.66 -11.29 37.36
N VAL A 11 11.61 -9.98 37.05
CA VAL A 11 10.87 -9.51 35.87
C VAL A 11 11.53 -10.23 34.72
N LEU A 12 10.96 -11.36 34.28
CA LEU A 12 11.18 -11.85 32.93
C LEU A 12 10.65 -10.74 32.02
N ILE A 13 11.58 -9.86 31.66
CA ILE A 13 11.49 -8.86 30.62
C ILE A 13 10.75 -9.54 29.49
N GLY A 14 9.52 -9.06 29.26
CA GLY A 14 8.74 -9.46 28.13
C GLY A 14 9.62 -9.27 26.89
N PHE A 15 10.01 -10.36 26.27
CA PHE A 15 10.28 -10.38 24.85
C PHE A 15 8.95 -10.12 24.16
N ILE A 16 8.47 -8.87 24.25
CA ILE A 16 7.58 -8.37 23.23
C ILE A 16 8.50 -8.23 22.03
N CYS A 17 8.61 -9.31 21.26
CA CYS A 17 9.05 -9.27 19.88
C CYS A 17 7.97 -8.50 19.12
N LEU A 18 7.84 -7.20 19.40
CA LEU A 18 7.10 -6.27 18.53
C LEU A 18 7.86 -6.35 17.22
N GLY A 19 7.20 -6.93 16.20
CA GLY A 19 7.80 -7.32 14.94
C GLY A 19 8.73 -6.23 14.43
N GLN A 20 10.02 -6.56 14.30
CA GLN A 20 11.00 -5.63 13.77
C GLN A 20 10.60 -5.29 12.34
N THR A 21 10.27 -4.03 12.10
CA THR A 21 10.08 -3.50 10.76
C THR A 21 11.41 -3.00 10.20
N LYS A 22 11.52 -3.00 8.88
CA LYS A 22 12.67 -2.41 8.17
C LYS A 22 12.15 -1.38 7.18
N THR A 23 12.91 -0.32 6.99
CA THR A 23 12.55 0.77 6.07
C THR A 23 13.62 0.93 5.00
N PHE A 24 13.16 1.01 3.76
CA PHE A 24 13.94 1.22 2.55
C PHE A 24 13.46 2.48 1.85
N TYR A 25 14.31 3.01 0.98
CA TYR A 25 14.03 4.24 0.25
C TYR A 25 14.31 3.99 -1.23
N HIS A 26 13.47 4.53 -2.11
CA HIS A 26 13.59 4.39 -3.57
C HIS A 26 13.31 5.74 -4.21
N GLU A 27 14.05 6.09 -5.26
CA GLU A 27 13.79 7.31 -6.04
C GLU A 27 12.64 7.04 -7.00
N PHE A 28 11.72 8.00 -7.15
CA PHE A 28 10.64 7.93 -8.13
C PHE A 28 10.60 9.18 -9.00
N TYR A 29 9.89 9.09 -10.12
CA TYR A 29 9.45 10.22 -10.92
C TYR A 29 7.97 10.10 -11.24
N GLU A 30 7.33 11.20 -11.56
CA GLU A 30 5.93 11.21 -12.00
C GLU A 30 5.85 11.38 -13.51
N THR A 31 4.84 10.75 -14.09
CA THR A 31 4.36 11.02 -15.44
C THR A 31 3.01 11.71 -15.37
N ALA A 32 2.41 11.98 -16.53
CA ALA A 32 1.05 12.49 -16.59
C ALA A 32 -0.02 11.48 -16.12
N SER A 33 0.35 10.22 -15.85
CA SER A 33 -0.59 9.12 -15.59
C SER A 33 -0.22 8.17 -14.45
N ASP A 34 1.00 8.22 -13.90
CA ASP A 34 1.44 7.34 -12.80
C ASP A 34 2.75 7.86 -12.15
N ILE A 35 3.06 7.33 -10.96
CA ILE A 35 4.39 7.38 -10.35
C ILE A 35 5.20 6.17 -10.81
N HIS A 36 6.45 6.36 -11.20
CA HIS A 36 7.36 5.25 -11.52
C HIS A 36 8.61 5.28 -10.68
N ILE A 37 9.03 4.10 -10.23
CA ILE A 37 10.33 3.95 -9.59
C ILE A 37 11.44 4.21 -10.61
N LYS A 38 12.39 5.05 -10.22
CA LYS A 38 13.60 5.35 -10.99
C LYS A 38 14.77 4.51 -10.52
N LYS A 39 14.89 4.32 -9.20
CA LYS A 39 16.02 3.64 -8.59
C LYS A 39 15.66 3.01 -7.25
N TRP A 40 15.91 1.71 -7.12
CA TRP A 40 15.70 0.95 -5.89
C TRP A 40 16.84 1.18 -4.88
N ASN A 41 16.52 1.14 -3.57
CA ASN A 41 17.47 1.02 -2.46
C ASN A 41 18.51 2.15 -2.40
N ILE A 42 18.01 3.40 -2.43
CA ILE A 42 18.85 4.59 -2.28
C ILE A 42 19.22 4.84 -0.80
N ASN A 43 20.29 5.60 -0.58
CA ASN A 43 20.80 5.87 0.75
C ASN A 43 19.97 6.96 1.46
N LYS A 44 19.48 6.66 2.67
CA LYS A 44 18.74 7.59 3.54
C LYS A 44 19.50 8.90 3.82
N ALA A 45 20.83 8.88 3.83
CA ALA A 45 21.66 10.06 4.09
C ALA A 45 21.63 11.08 2.93
N ASN A 46 21.13 10.70 1.75
CA ASN A 46 21.10 11.55 0.56
C ASN A 46 19.84 11.28 -0.26
N LEU A 47 18.68 11.63 0.30
CA LEU A 47 17.39 11.45 -0.37
C LEU A 47 17.20 12.53 -1.46
N PRO A 48 16.74 12.15 -2.67
CA PRO A 48 16.37 13.09 -3.73
C PRO A 48 15.09 13.84 -3.35
N SER A 49 14.69 14.80 -4.19
CA SER A 49 13.42 15.53 -4.00
C SER A 49 12.21 14.60 -4.02
N ALA A 50 12.18 13.58 -4.87
CA ALA A 50 11.08 12.62 -4.99
C ALA A 50 11.55 11.21 -4.58
N TYR A 51 11.03 10.70 -3.46
CA TYR A 51 11.38 9.37 -2.97
C TYR A 51 10.18 8.67 -2.32
N VAL A 52 10.12 7.34 -2.47
CA VAL A 52 9.20 6.51 -1.71
C VAL A 52 9.93 5.92 -0.51
N GLN A 53 9.26 5.90 0.63
CA GLN A 53 9.66 5.15 1.81
C GLN A 53 8.86 3.85 1.85
N GLU A 54 9.54 2.72 1.71
CA GLU A 54 8.96 1.37 1.82
C GLU A 54 9.24 0.81 3.20
N THR A 55 8.19 0.44 3.94
CA THR A 55 8.34 -0.27 5.22
C THR A 55 7.86 -1.70 5.07
N VAL A 56 8.66 -2.65 5.54
CA VAL A 56 8.36 -4.08 5.51
C VAL A 56 8.34 -4.67 6.92
N ASP A 57 7.55 -5.72 7.10
CA ASP A 57 7.53 -6.50 8.33
C ASP A 57 8.68 -7.51 8.41
N ASN A 58 8.70 -8.30 9.49
CA ASN A 58 9.71 -9.32 9.75
C ASN A 58 9.67 -10.52 8.78
N GLN A 59 8.60 -10.65 7.99
CA GLN A 59 8.45 -11.65 6.93
C GLN A 59 8.85 -11.07 5.56
N ASN A 60 9.41 -9.85 5.52
CA ASN A 60 9.71 -9.08 4.31
C ASN A 60 8.47 -8.82 3.44
N ARG A 61 7.30 -8.66 4.05
CA ARG A 61 6.10 -8.20 3.36
C ARG A 61 5.97 -6.69 3.54
N VAL A 62 5.70 -5.97 2.46
CA VAL A 62 5.45 -4.52 2.49
C VAL A 62 4.21 -4.24 3.32
N ILE A 63 4.33 -3.36 4.30
CA ILE A 63 3.20 -2.93 5.15
C ILE A 63 2.87 -1.46 4.95
N GLU A 64 3.76 -0.69 4.33
CA GLU A 64 3.55 0.73 4.06
C GLU A 64 4.41 1.23 2.91
N LEU A 65 3.82 2.04 2.02
CA LEU A 65 4.50 2.87 1.04
C LEU A 65 4.08 4.32 1.26
N LYS A 66 5.06 5.22 1.38
CA LYS A 66 4.84 6.67 1.51
C LYS A 66 5.64 7.41 0.45
N PHE A 67 4.96 8.13 -0.42
CA PHE A 67 5.57 8.89 -1.51
C PHE A 67 5.80 10.32 -1.04
N PHE A 68 7.05 10.74 -0.99
CA PHE A 68 7.43 12.08 -0.54
C PHE A 68 7.92 12.92 -1.72
N LYS A 69 7.54 14.20 -1.70
CA LYS A 69 8.20 15.26 -2.46
C LYS A 69 8.74 16.32 -1.53
N ASN A 70 10.01 16.67 -1.67
CA ASN A 70 10.72 17.65 -0.85
C ASN A 70 10.53 17.42 0.66
N GLY A 71 10.46 16.15 1.07
CA GLY A 71 10.28 15.75 2.48
C GLY A 71 8.84 15.82 3.01
N THR A 72 7.84 16.16 2.19
CA THR A 72 6.42 16.16 2.58
C THR A 72 5.62 15.09 1.83
N LEU A 73 4.61 14.53 2.51
CA LEU A 73 3.55 13.69 1.92
C LEU A 73 2.41 14.51 1.34
N ASP A 74 2.27 15.76 1.78
CA ASP A 74 1.22 16.68 1.36
C ASP A 74 1.74 17.55 0.20
N TYR A 75 1.46 17.11 -1.02
CA TYR A 75 1.79 17.82 -2.25
C TYR A 75 0.72 17.54 -3.31
N THR A 76 0.57 18.41 -4.29
CA THR A 76 -0.37 18.21 -5.40
C THR A 76 0.01 17.00 -6.23
N HIS A 77 -0.94 16.07 -6.36
CA HIS A 77 -0.81 14.83 -7.13
C HIS A 77 -2.09 14.59 -7.95
N LEU A 78 -2.02 13.61 -8.85
CA LEU A 78 -3.16 13.17 -9.65
C LEU A 78 -4.14 12.42 -8.75
N CYS A 79 -5.45 12.62 -8.93
CA CYS A 79 -6.48 12.04 -8.05
C CYS A 79 -6.49 10.49 -7.98
N TYR A 80 -6.02 9.82 -9.03
CA TYR A 80 -5.86 8.36 -9.06
C TYR A 80 -4.51 7.89 -8.51
N VAL A 81 -3.73 8.79 -7.90
CA VAL A 81 -2.44 8.49 -7.27
C VAL A 81 -2.55 8.74 -5.77
N SER A 82 -2.42 7.72 -4.94
CA SER A 82 -2.33 7.90 -3.49
C SER A 82 -0.88 7.99 -3.03
N VAL A 83 -0.62 8.94 -2.14
CA VAL A 83 0.71 9.20 -1.57
C VAL A 83 1.03 8.34 -0.35
N TRP A 84 0.05 7.63 0.20
CA TRP A 84 0.24 6.76 1.36
C TRP A 84 -0.61 5.51 1.25
N ILE A 85 0.05 4.39 0.99
CA ILE A 85 -0.55 3.06 0.93
C ILE A 85 -0.14 2.27 2.16
N LYS A 86 -1.09 1.58 2.80
CA LYS A 86 -0.82 0.63 3.88
C LYS A 86 -1.35 -0.75 3.50
N TYR A 87 -0.64 -1.81 3.91
CA TYR A 87 -1.07 -3.18 3.70
C TYR A 87 -1.22 -3.93 5.01
N GLU A 88 -2.23 -4.79 5.07
CA GLU A 88 -2.44 -5.76 6.14
C GLU A 88 -2.60 -7.16 5.54
N TYR A 89 -2.14 -8.15 6.30
CA TYR A 89 -2.15 -9.56 5.91
C TYR A 89 -2.85 -10.38 7.02
N PRO A 90 -4.19 -10.38 7.05
CA PRO A 90 -4.96 -11.06 8.11
C PRO A 90 -4.68 -12.57 8.18
N ASP A 91 -4.38 -13.16 7.03
CA ASP A 91 -4.03 -14.56 6.85
C ASP A 91 -3.08 -14.70 5.63
N ASN A 92 -2.73 -15.94 5.27
CA ASN A 92 -1.79 -16.19 4.17
C ASN A 92 -2.37 -15.89 2.79
N ASN A 93 -3.69 -15.79 2.62
CA ASN A 93 -4.34 -15.72 1.32
C ASN A 93 -5.19 -14.45 1.17
N THR A 94 -4.97 -13.47 2.04
CA THR A 94 -5.68 -12.19 2.04
C THR A 94 -4.69 -11.05 2.15
N ILE A 95 -4.81 -10.09 1.25
CA ILE A 95 -4.16 -8.79 1.34
C ILE A 95 -5.26 -7.74 1.49
N ILE A 96 -5.12 -6.86 2.46
CA ILE A 96 -5.96 -5.65 2.55
C ILE A 96 -5.05 -4.46 2.29
N GLU A 97 -5.34 -3.72 1.23
CA GLU A 97 -4.68 -2.47 0.87
C GLU A 97 -5.55 -1.30 1.28
N TYR A 98 -4.95 -0.28 1.89
CA TYR A 98 -5.61 0.94 2.33
C TYR A 98 -4.98 2.15 1.64
N TYR A 99 -5.83 3.03 1.12
CA TYR A 99 -5.45 4.30 0.52
C TYR A 99 -5.68 5.40 1.55
N LEU A 100 -4.60 6.03 2.00
CA LEU A 100 -4.62 6.98 3.09
C LEU A 100 -4.29 8.39 2.58
N ASN A 101 -4.94 9.39 3.15
CA ASN A 101 -4.56 10.79 2.95
C ASN A 101 -3.27 11.12 3.74
N SER A 102 -2.77 12.35 3.58
CA SER A 102 -1.56 12.84 4.27
C SER A 102 -1.67 12.83 5.81
N LYS A 103 -2.89 12.71 6.37
CA LYS A 103 -3.17 12.57 7.81
C LYS A 103 -3.28 11.12 8.28
N GLY A 104 -3.11 10.14 7.38
CA GLY A 104 -3.19 8.71 7.69
C GLY A 104 -4.62 8.19 7.84
N GLN A 105 -5.61 8.90 7.29
CA GLN A 105 -7.00 8.46 7.30
C GLN A 105 -7.37 7.85 5.95
N GLU A 106 -8.14 6.76 5.97
CA GLU A 106 -8.73 6.17 4.76
C GLU A 106 -9.47 7.25 3.96
N ASN A 107 -9.13 7.36 2.67
CA ASN A 107 -9.71 8.35 1.77
C ASN A 107 -9.92 7.71 0.39
N ALA A 108 -11.17 7.72 -0.07
CA ALA A 108 -11.51 7.41 -1.45
C ALA A 108 -11.59 8.69 -2.28
N GLU A 109 -11.22 8.60 -3.55
CA GLU A 109 -11.42 9.65 -4.57
C GLU A 109 -12.30 9.06 -5.67
N PHE A 110 -13.61 9.18 -5.49
CA PHE A 110 -14.58 8.45 -6.31
C PHE A 110 -14.63 8.99 -7.75
N GLU A 111 -14.28 10.25 -7.98
CA GLU A 111 -14.20 10.85 -9.32
C GLU A 111 -13.16 10.20 -10.19
N CYS A 112 -12.17 9.56 -9.55
CA CYS A 112 -11.10 8.83 -10.20
C CYS A 112 -11.14 7.34 -9.85
N GLU A 113 -12.32 6.88 -9.37
CA GLU A 113 -12.62 5.49 -9.03
C GLU A 113 -11.61 4.86 -8.04
N MET A 114 -10.91 5.68 -7.25
CA MET A 114 -9.93 5.20 -6.28
C MET A 114 -10.64 4.82 -4.97
N PRO A 115 -10.63 3.54 -4.57
CA PRO A 115 -11.24 3.13 -3.33
C PRO A 115 -10.43 3.62 -2.13
N SER A 116 -11.05 3.64 -0.95
CA SER A 116 -10.31 3.87 0.30
C SER A 116 -9.63 2.60 0.78
N ARG A 117 -10.13 1.44 0.33
CA ARG A 117 -9.63 0.12 0.69
C ARG A 117 -9.96 -0.92 -0.37
N THR A 118 -9.00 -1.80 -0.63
CA THR A 118 -9.17 -2.94 -1.54
C THR A 118 -8.74 -4.23 -0.83
N THR A 119 -9.57 -5.27 -0.89
CA THR A 119 -9.27 -6.59 -0.34
C THR A 119 -9.06 -7.59 -1.46
N PHE A 120 -7.89 -8.19 -1.51
CA PHE A 120 -7.51 -9.22 -2.47
C PHE A 120 -7.58 -10.59 -1.81
N LYS A 121 -8.25 -11.55 -2.46
CA LYS A 121 -8.19 -12.97 -2.11
C LYS A 121 -7.28 -13.69 -3.07
N LEU A 122 -6.32 -14.45 -2.53
CA LEU A 122 -5.28 -15.12 -3.30
C LEU A 122 -5.51 -16.64 -3.34
N SER A 123 -4.93 -17.29 -4.35
CA SER A 123 -4.77 -18.74 -4.38
C SER A 123 -3.95 -19.24 -3.19
N GLU A 124 -4.04 -20.53 -2.88
CA GLU A 124 -3.32 -21.16 -1.77
C GLU A 124 -1.80 -20.90 -1.83
N ASN A 125 -1.22 -20.95 -3.03
CA ASN A 125 0.20 -20.64 -3.29
C ASN A 125 0.51 -19.14 -3.39
N GLN A 126 -0.48 -18.27 -3.15
CA GLN A 126 -0.40 -16.81 -3.12
C GLN A 126 -0.06 -16.12 -4.45
N LYS A 127 0.06 -16.86 -5.56
CA LYS A 127 0.51 -16.32 -6.86
C LYS A 127 -0.62 -15.72 -7.69
N ILE A 128 -1.86 -16.17 -7.48
CA ILE A 128 -3.01 -15.77 -8.30
C ILE A 128 -3.97 -14.95 -7.46
N ILE A 129 -4.41 -13.81 -7.99
CA ILE A 129 -5.54 -13.03 -7.44
C ILE A 129 -6.83 -13.71 -7.93
N LEU A 130 -7.62 -14.21 -6.97
CA LEU A 130 -8.88 -14.90 -7.24
C LEU A 130 -10.06 -13.93 -7.28
N SER A 131 -10.09 -12.95 -6.38
CA SER A 131 -11.13 -11.94 -6.33
C SER A 131 -10.64 -10.66 -5.64
N THR A 132 -11.31 -9.57 -5.94
CA THR A 132 -11.07 -8.25 -5.37
C THR A 132 -12.38 -7.66 -4.86
N GLU A 133 -12.34 -7.01 -3.68
CA GLU A 133 -13.47 -6.25 -3.12
C GLU A 133 -12.98 -4.86 -2.74
N SER A 134 -13.54 -3.83 -3.37
CA SER A 134 -13.23 -2.42 -3.11
C SER A 134 -14.28 -1.77 -2.22
N LYS A 135 -13.86 -0.85 -1.35
CA LYS A 135 -14.75 -0.03 -0.52
C LYS A 135 -14.41 1.44 -0.65
N TYR A 136 -15.45 2.27 -0.60
CA TYR A 136 -15.32 3.71 -0.80
C TYR A 136 -15.75 4.46 0.45
N LYS A 137 -14.77 4.88 1.24
CA LYS A 137 -14.98 5.80 2.36
C LYS A 137 -14.56 7.21 1.94
N ILE A 138 -15.55 8.04 1.68
CA ILE A 138 -15.37 9.43 1.24
C ILE A 138 -15.65 10.40 2.38
N ASP A 139 -14.90 11.50 2.44
CA ASP A 139 -15.34 12.68 3.18
C ASP A 139 -16.43 13.40 2.36
N LYS A 140 -17.68 13.30 2.83
CA LYS A 140 -18.84 13.88 2.14
C LYS A 140 -18.94 15.40 2.32
N SER A 141 -18.23 15.99 3.29
CA SER A 141 -18.43 17.39 3.67
C SER A 141 -18.22 18.34 2.51
N PHE A 142 -17.14 18.16 1.73
CA PHE A 142 -16.87 18.98 0.55
C PHE A 142 -18.00 18.91 -0.49
N TYR A 143 -18.53 17.71 -0.78
CA TYR A 143 -19.57 17.53 -1.78
C TYR A 143 -20.90 18.13 -1.35
N ILE A 144 -21.26 17.94 -0.07
CA ILE A 144 -22.48 18.52 0.50
C ILE A 144 -22.39 20.06 0.51
N GLU A 145 -21.21 20.63 0.78
CA GLU A 145 -20.96 22.07 0.67
C GLU A 145 -21.04 22.59 -0.78
N ASN A 146 -20.94 21.71 -1.77
CA ASN A 146 -21.05 22.00 -3.20
C ASN A 146 -22.32 21.40 -3.83
N ASP A 147 -23.42 21.40 -3.06
CA ASP A 147 -24.78 21.06 -3.52
C ASP A 147 -25.03 19.61 -3.98
N PHE A 148 -24.19 18.66 -3.57
CA PHE A 148 -24.50 17.23 -3.75
C PHE A 148 -25.45 16.72 -2.67
N GLU A 149 -26.47 15.96 -3.06
CA GLU A 149 -27.30 15.24 -2.11
C GLU A 149 -26.59 13.98 -1.60
N GLU A 150 -26.77 13.66 -0.31
CA GLU A 150 -26.17 12.46 0.27
C GLU A 150 -26.67 11.16 -0.41
N SER A 151 -27.93 11.15 -0.84
CA SER A 151 -28.54 10.06 -1.63
C SER A 151 -27.75 9.80 -2.91
N GLN A 152 -27.41 10.84 -3.65
CA GLN A 152 -26.65 10.77 -4.90
C GLN A 152 -25.25 10.19 -4.65
N LEU A 153 -24.56 10.65 -3.60
CA LEU A 153 -23.23 10.14 -3.23
C LEU A 153 -23.29 8.64 -2.88
N ASN A 154 -24.33 8.22 -2.15
CA ASN A 154 -24.51 6.80 -1.81
C ASN A 154 -24.81 5.93 -3.04
N GLU A 155 -25.57 6.44 -4.01
CA GLU A 155 -25.84 5.74 -5.27
C GLU A 155 -24.58 5.58 -6.12
N ILE A 156 -23.74 6.62 -6.19
CA ILE A 156 -22.44 6.57 -6.88
C ILE A 156 -21.55 5.50 -6.24
N ILE A 157 -21.38 5.52 -4.91
CA ILE A 157 -20.59 4.51 -4.19
C ILE A 157 -21.10 3.10 -4.48
N LYS A 158 -22.43 2.90 -4.37
CA LYS A 158 -23.03 1.59 -4.63
C LYS A 158 -22.80 1.12 -6.07
N SER A 159 -22.85 2.04 -7.04
CA SER A 159 -22.54 1.75 -8.43
C SER A 159 -21.09 1.30 -8.60
N LEU A 160 -20.13 2.02 -8.03
CA LEU A 160 -18.70 1.68 -8.08
C LEU A 160 -18.43 0.30 -7.47
N GLU A 161 -19.00 0.01 -6.30
CA GLU A 161 -18.85 -1.30 -5.65
C GLU A 161 -19.47 -2.45 -6.47
N SER A 162 -20.54 -2.18 -7.23
CA SER A 162 -21.21 -3.19 -8.06
C SER A 162 -20.51 -3.51 -9.38
N GLN A 163 -19.64 -2.61 -9.85
CA GLN A 163 -18.90 -2.74 -11.12
C GLN A 163 -17.49 -3.32 -10.92
N ALA A 164 -17.10 -3.61 -9.67
CA ALA A 164 -15.77 -4.09 -9.35
C ALA A 164 -15.46 -5.43 -10.05
N ASN A 165 -14.37 -5.43 -10.82
CA ASN A 165 -13.79 -6.63 -11.42
C ASN A 165 -12.60 -7.12 -10.59
N THR A 166 -12.10 -8.32 -10.88
CA THR A 166 -10.86 -8.79 -10.27
C THR A 166 -9.68 -7.99 -10.82
N ASP A 167 -8.98 -7.27 -9.95
CA ASP A 167 -7.81 -6.49 -10.35
C ASP A 167 -6.69 -7.38 -10.91
N ARG A 168 -5.99 -6.85 -11.92
CA ARG A 168 -4.88 -7.56 -12.59
C ARG A 168 -3.64 -7.70 -11.70
N VAL A 169 -3.46 -6.78 -10.76
CA VAL A 169 -2.33 -6.72 -9.83
C VAL A 169 -2.82 -6.19 -8.48
N VAL A 170 -2.09 -6.46 -7.41
CA VAL A 170 -2.22 -5.66 -6.17
C VAL A 170 -1.67 -4.28 -6.48
N SER A 171 -2.47 -3.23 -6.32
CA SER A 171 -2.04 -1.87 -6.61
C SER A 171 -0.77 -1.51 -5.82
N TYR A 172 0.05 -0.62 -6.40
CA TYR A 172 1.31 -0.14 -5.84
C TYR A 172 2.38 -1.21 -5.48
N PHE A 173 2.13 -2.51 -5.57
CA PHE A 173 3.16 -3.55 -5.39
C PHE A 173 4.28 -3.40 -6.41
N CYS A 174 3.99 -2.87 -7.60
CA CYS A 174 5.02 -2.55 -8.60
C CYS A 174 6.00 -1.48 -8.10
N LYS A 175 5.59 -0.65 -7.13
CA LYS A 175 6.40 0.40 -6.48
C LYS A 175 7.11 -0.09 -5.20
N SER A 176 6.94 -1.36 -4.84
CA SER A 176 7.56 -2.00 -3.69
C SER A 176 8.66 -2.96 -4.17
N TYR A 177 9.86 -2.88 -3.57
CA TYR A 177 10.93 -3.81 -3.90
C TYR A 177 10.65 -5.19 -3.30
N TYR A 178 10.21 -5.22 -2.04
CA TYR A 178 10.02 -6.44 -1.28
C TYR A 178 8.67 -7.12 -1.53
N LYS A 179 7.64 -6.37 -1.94
CA LYS A 179 6.28 -6.87 -2.22
C LYS A 179 5.79 -7.73 -1.05
N MET A 180 5.33 -8.94 -1.31
CA MET A 180 5.03 -9.94 -0.29
C MET A 180 6.15 -10.99 -0.24
N ASN A 181 7.31 -10.65 0.34
CA ASN A 181 8.51 -11.49 0.35
C ASN A 181 8.98 -11.92 -1.06
N GLY A 182 8.86 -11.00 -2.02
CA GLY A 182 9.21 -11.20 -3.42
C GLY A 182 8.17 -11.96 -4.24
N ILE A 183 7.00 -12.27 -3.68
CA ILE A 183 5.83 -12.74 -4.44
C ILE A 183 5.10 -11.52 -5.01
N TYR A 184 4.72 -11.61 -6.28
CA TYR A 184 3.92 -10.60 -6.99
C TYR A 184 2.64 -11.28 -7.49
N PRO A 185 1.54 -11.26 -6.71
CA PRO A 185 0.29 -11.88 -7.12
C PRO A 185 -0.30 -11.15 -8.33
N VAL A 186 -0.82 -11.91 -9.29
CA VAL A 186 -1.45 -11.38 -10.51
C VAL A 186 -2.74 -12.12 -10.81
N SER A 187 -3.69 -11.51 -11.52
CA SER A 187 -4.85 -12.24 -12.01
C SER A 187 -4.51 -13.08 -13.25
N ASN A 188 -5.45 -13.91 -13.68
CA ASN A 188 -5.32 -14.68 -14.92
C ASN A 188 -5.34 -13.81 -16.19
N GLU A 189 -5.78 -12.56 -16.09
CA GLU A 189 -5.86 -11.59 -17.19
C GLU A 189 -4.65 -10.65 -17.22
N PHE A 190 -3.65 -10.89 -16.36
CA PHE A 190 -2.45 -10.09 -16.32
C PHE A 190 -1.52 -10.39 -17.51
N ASP A 191 -1.24 -9.36 -18.30
CA ASP A 191 -0.11 -9.25 -19.21
C ASP A 191 0.73 -8.05 -18.80
N ILE A 192 2.04 -8.28 -18.63
CA ILE A 192 3.03 -7.28 -18.22
C ILE A 192 3.20 -6.15 -19.24
N ASN A 193 2.78 -6.35 -20.49
CA ASN A 193 2.91 -5.36 -21.56
C ASN A 193 1.69 -4.45 -21.67
N ASP A 194 0.56 -4.82 -21.05
CA ASP A 194 -0.66 -4.00 -21.09
C ASP A 194 -0.66 -2.90 -20.02
N LEU A 195 0.24 -2.99 -19.03
CA LEU A 195 0.37 -2.01 -17.95
C LEU A 195 1.65 -1.21 -18.13
N MET A 196 1.57 0.09 -17.82
CA MET A 196 2.71 0.99 -17.92
C MET A 196 3.58 0.82 -16.67
N PHE A 197 4.68 0.08 -16.80
CA PHE A 197 5.73 0.00 -15.80
C PHE A 197 7.01 0.63 -16.36
N SER A 198 7.81 1.22 -15.49
CA SER A 198 9.20 1.54 -15.84
C SER A 198 10.02 0.27 -16.01
N ASP A 199 11.13 0.36 -16.73
CA ASP A 199 12.04 -0.78 -16.95
C ASP A 199 12.52 -1.41 -15.64
N VAL A 200 12.76 -0.60 -14.60
CA VAL A 200 13.23 -1.08 -13.30
C VAL A 200 12.14 -1.76 -12.47
N GLU A 201 10.88 -1.36 -12.64
CA GLU A 201 9.73 -2.03 -12.03
C GLU A 201 9.47 -3.37 -12.74
N LYS A 202 9.44 -3.34 -14.08
CA LYS A 202 9.23 -4.52 -14.92
C LYS A 202 10.25 -5.63 -14.60
N ALA A 203 11.53 -5.28 -14.49
CA ALA A 203 12.58 -6.23 -14.16
C ALA A 203 12.35 -6.96 -12.82
N GLU A 204 11.91 -6.26 -11.76
CA GLU A 204 11.62 -6.89 -10.48
C GLU A 204 10.31 -7.69 -10.51
N ILE A 205 9.30 -7.26 -11.26
CA ILE A 205 8.06 -8.03 -11.48
C ILE A 205 8.37 -9.35 -12.18
N GLU A 206 9.11 -9.34 -13.29
CA GLU A 206 9.46 -10.54 -14.04
C GLU A 206 10.27 -11.55 -13.21
N LYS A 207 11.13 -11.06 -12.33
CA LYS A 207 11.88 -11.90 -11.37
C LYS A 207 10.96 -12.52 -10.34
N SER A 208 9.97 -11.78 -9.84
CA SER A 208 8.96 -12.30 -8.92
C SER A 208 8.06 -13.37 -9.55
N LEU A 209 7.67 -13.19 -10.81
CA LEU A 209 6.81 -14.14 -11.54
C LEU A 209 7.49 -15.49 -11.85
N LYS A 210 8.82 -15.55 -11.79
CA LYS A 210 9.62 -16.79 -12.05
C LYS A 210 9.86 -17.63 -10.80
N LYS A 211 9.60 -17.10 -9.60
CA LYS A 211 9.63 -17.87 -8.33
C LYS A 211 8.35 -18.69 -8.21
#